data_AF-A0A2V9HQS1-F1
#
_entry.id   AF-A0A2V9HQS1-F1
#
_cell.length_a   1.000
_cell.length_b   1.000
_cell.length_c   1.000
_cell.angle_alpha   90.00
_cell.angle_beta   90.00
_cell.angle_gamma   90.00
#
_symmetry.space_group_name_H-M   'P 1'
#
loop_
_entity.id
_entity.type
_entity.pdbx_description
1 polymer ?
#
loop_
_entity_poly.entity_id
_entity_poly.type
_entity_poly.pdbx_seq_one_letter_code
_entity_poly.pdbx_strand_id
1 'polypeptide(L)'
;MTIGNPFRETNIVWIAIVALLLAPAGARANRLVASNLRAANSLQDSQEAQDKEQEKRDREQEARDREEEKRDREQEARDRAQEKVERLQELYDDGREALDEDRYDQAEAKFKLLADMSGPQTDAALYWKAYAENRLGKRDTALVTIADLKRRFPQSRWQKDASALEIEVRQSTGQPVKPADQSDEELKMLALQGIMNGDPQKGISILENILNGSGTPKLKSRALFMAAQSGRPEAREILGKIARGQSNPELQRKAVEYLGLFGGAEARKTLADVYASSGDASVKHAILRSYMIGGDHERLFAAAKSEKDESLRREAIRQLGLVHGSSELEQLYQAETSPDLRREILQAFFLAGDSGRLVQAAQGEKDAELRRAAIRNLGLIHSDDSGKALQEIYGKETDHDVKAEVLNAYFLQGNAKALVAVARSEKDVELKKTAVSKLSLMHSKEGTDYLMELLQK
;
A
#
# COMPACT_ATOMS: atom_id res chain seq x y z
N MET A 1 -25.17 15.51 -42.15
CA MET A 1 -24.01 15.31 -43.05
C MET A 1 -24.21 14.01 -43.79
N THR A 2 -24.26 14.10 -45.13
CA THR A 2 -24.00 13.06 -46.16
C THR A 2 -24.65 11.67 -45.99
N ILE A 3 -25.74 11.33 -46.72
CA ILE A 3 -25.84 10.99 -48.17
C ILE A 3 -24.96 9.75 -48.49
N GLY A 4 -25.43 8.65 -49.09
CA GLY A 4 -26.62 8.46 -49.92
C GLY A 4 -26.84 7.01 -50.34
N ASN A 5 -27.83 6.89 -51.22
CA ASN A 5 -28.68 5.76 -51.55
C ASN A 5 -28.11 4.96 -52.78
N PRO A 6 -28.89 4.23 -53.61
CA PRO A 6 -28.81 2.79 -53.86
C PRO A 6 -28.61 2.46 -55.38
N PHE A 7 -29.16 1.32 -55.85
CA PHE A 7 -29.22 0.77 -57.22
C PHE A 7 -27.97 -0.05 -57.63
N ARG A 8 -28.03 -1.11 -58.44
CA ARG A 8 -28.93 -1.38 -59.59
C ARG A 8 -28.83 -2.85 -60.05
N GLU A 9 -29.91 -3.30 -60.67
CA GLU A 9 -30.07 -4.50 -61.50
C GLU A 9 -29.04 -4.63 -62.63
N THR A 10 -28.83 -5.86 -63.12
CA THR A 10 -28.63 -6.12 -64.55
C THR A 10 -29.24 -7.46 -64.98
N ASN A 11 -30.19 -7.32 -65.92
CA ASN A 11 -30.79 -8.31 -66.82
C ASN A 11 -29.76 -9.14 -67.62
N ILE A 12 -30.21 -10.28 -68.18
CA ILE A 12 -29.98 -10.79 -69.56
C ILE A 12 -30.91 -12.02 -69.73
N VAL A 13 -32.11 -11.88 -70.32
CA VAL A 13 -32.51 -11.87 -71.76
C VAL A 13 -32.95 -13.26 -72.27
N TRP A 14 -34.21 -13.27 -72.74
CA TRP A 14 -34.94 -14.30 -73.47
C TRP A 14 -34.44 -14.49 -74.90
N ILE A 15 -34.51 -15.72 -75.43
CA ILE A 15 -34.67 -15.97 -76.88
C ILE A 15 -35.73 -17.05 -77.10
N ALA A 16 -36.81 -16.66 -77.78
CA ALA A 16 -37.81 -17.52 -78.37
C ALA A 16 -37.44 -17.83 -79.83
N ILE A 17 -37.75 -19.03 -80.32
CA ILE A 17 -37.87 -19.32 -81.75
C ILE A 17 -39.16 -20.13 -81.98
N VAL A 18 -40.04 -19.54 -82.79
CA VAL A 18 -41.28 -20.11 -83.34
C VAL A 18 -41.08 -20.26 -84.86
N ALA A 19 -41.83 -21.20 -85.45
CA ALA A 19 -42.17 -21.36 -86.87
C ALA A 19 -41.23 -22.21 -87.73
N LEU A 20 -41.67 -22.98 -88.72
CA LEU A 20 -42.95 -23.58 -89.16
C LEU A 20 -42.51 -24.32 -90.43
N LEU A 21 -42.75 -25.63 -90.57
CA LEU A 21 -42.53 -26.32 -91.84
C LEU A 21 -43.78 -27.05 -92.30
N LEU A 22 -44.07 -26.76 -93.56
CA LEU A 22 -45.16 -27.16 -94.43
C LEU A 22 -45.38 -28.69 -94.46
N ALA A 23 -46.64 -29.10 -94.45
CA ALA A 23 -47.04 -30.39 -95.00
C ALA A 23 -47.07 -30.31 -96.54
N PRO A 24 -46.77 -31.43 -97.22
CA PRO A 24 -47.75 -31.94 -98.17
C PRO A 24 -48.10 -33.41 -97.91
N ALA A 25 -49.25 -33.75 -98.46
CA ALA A 25 -50.07 -34.92 -98.23
C ALA A 25 -49.38 -36.27 -98.52
N GLY A 26 -49.70 -37.27 -97.69
CA GLY A 26 -49.42 -38.66 -98.01
C GLY A 26 -49.87 -39.62 -96.92
N ALA A 27 -50.86 -40.44 -97.23
CA ALA A 27 -51.19 -41.70 -96.56
C ALA A 27 -51.82 -41.63 -95.14
N ARG A 28 -53.12 -41.34 -95.14
CA ARG A 28 -54.09 -41.98 -94.23
C ARG A 28 -53.96 -43.51 -94.38
N ALA A 29 -53.30 -44.20 -93.45
CA ALA A 29 -53.51 -45.65 -93.24
C ALA A 29 -52.95 -46.20 -91.91
N ASN A 30 -52.04 -45.51 -91.21
CA ASN A 30 -51.46 -46.01 -89.94
C ASN A 30 -51.94 -45.28 -88.66
N ARG A 31 -53.02 -44.48 -88.77
CA ARG A 31 -53.39 -43.48 -87.74
C ARG A 31 -54.22 -44.02 -86.56
N LEU A 32 -54.48 -45.32 -86.48
CA LEU A 32 -55.26 -45.93 -85.38
C LEU A 32 -54.44 -46.84 -84.45
N VAL A 33 -53.23 -47.26 -84.82
CA VAL A 33 -52.33 -48.05 -83.95
C VAL A 33 -51.19 -47.19 -83.37
N ALA A 34 -50.65 -46.24 -84.14
CA ALA A 34 -49.59 -45.34 -83.69
C ALA A 34 -50.07 -44.29 -82.66
N SER A 35 -51.37 -44.00 -82.57
CA SER A 35 -51.94 -43.09 -81.58
C SER A 35 -51.96 -43.70 -80.17
N ASN A 36 -52.18 -45.01 -80.04
CA ASN A 36 -52.19 -45.70 -78.75
C ASN A 36 -50.77 -45.94 -78.22
N LEU A 37 -49.79 -46.20 -79.11
CA LEU A 37 -48.38 -46.37 -78.73
C LEU A 37 -47.68 -45.04 -78.39
N ARG A 38 -47.98 -43.92 -79.07
CA ARG A 38 -47.45 -42.59 -78.68
C ARG A 38 -48.08 -42.04 -77.42
N ALA A 39 -49.38 -42.27 -77.20
CA ALA A 39 -50.04 -41.89 -75.94
C ALA A 39 -49.48 -42.68 -74.75
N ALA A 40 -49.23 -43.99 -74.93
CA ALA A 40 -48.60 -44.84 -73.91
C ALA A 40 -47.16 -44.41 -73.60
N ASN A 41 -46.32 -44.12 -74.60
CA ASN A 41 -44.95 -43.63 -74.37
C ASN A 41 -44.91 -42.23 -73.76
N SER A 42 -45.80 -41.30 -74.14
CA SER A 42 -45.84 -39.96 -73.52
C SER A 42 -46.33 -39.98 -72.06
N LEU A 43 -47.18 -40.95 -71.71
CA LEU A 43 -47.63 -41.17 -70.33
C LEU A 43 -46.50 -41.78 -69.49
N GLN A 44 -45.71 -42.69 -70.08
CA GLN A 44 -44.57 -43.34 -69.43
C GLN A 44 -43.39 -42.37 -69.21
N ASP A 45 -43.05 -41.54 -70.20
CA ASP A 45 -42.02 -40.48 -70.05
C ASP A 45 -42.45 -39.40 -69.03
N SER A 46 -43.76 -39.10 -68.96
CA SER A 46 -44.32 -38.19 -67.97
C SER A 46 -44.33 -38.78 -66.56
N GLN A 47 -44.51 -40.09 -66.42
CA GLN A 47 -44.41 -40.81 -65.14
C GLN A 47 -42.96 -40.88 -64.65
N GLU A 48 -42.01 -41.23 -65.52
CA GLU A 48 -40.58 -41.24 -65.15
C GLU A 48 -40.05 -39.85 -64.76
N ALA A 49 -40.54 -38.79 -65.40
CA ALA A 49 -40.21 -37.42 -65.01
C ALA A 49 -40.79 -37.05 -63.64
N GLN A 50 -42.04 -37.46 -63.36
CA GLN A 50 -42.68 -37.28 -62.05
C GLN A 50 -41.98 -38.08 -60.94
N ASP A 51 -41.54 -39.31 -61.23
CA ASP A 51 -40.81 -40.16 -60.28
C ASP A 51 -39.43 -39.58 -59.95
N LYS A 52 -38.70 -39.06 -60.95
CA LYS A 52 -37.41 -38.37 -60.72
C LYS A 52 -37.59 -37.08 -59.93
N GLU A 53 -38.67 -36.34 -60.17
CA GLU A 53 -38.98 -35.13 -59.40
C GLU A 53 -39.38 -35.46 -57.96
N GLN A 54 -40.10 -36.57 -57.76
CA GLN A 54 -40.43 -37.08 -56.44
C GLN A 54 -39.18 -37.56 -55.68
N GLU A 55 -38.33 -38.35 -56.32
CA GLU A 55 -37.06 -38.81 -55.74
C GLU A 55 -36.15 -37.62 -55.38
N LYS A 56 -36.14 -36.57 -56.20
CA LYS A 56 -35.42 -35.33 -55.88
C LYS A 56 -36.01 -34.63 -54.65
N ARG A 57 -37.34 -34.53 -54.56
CA ARG A 57 -38.02 -33.96 -53.37
C ARG A 57 -37.74 -34.77 -52.12
N ASP A 58 -37.77 -36.09 -52.21
CA ASP A 58 -37.50 -36.99 -51.09
C ASP A 58 -36.04 -36.84 -50.62
N ARG A 59 -35.08 -36.75 -51.55
CA ARG A 59 -33.67 -36.46 -51.22
C ARG A 59 -33.46 -35.06 -50.61
N GLU A 60 -34.17 -34.06 -51.11
CA GLU A 60 -34.13 -32.70 -50.55
C GLU A 60 -34.75 -32.66 -49.14
N GLN A 61 -35.81 -33.44 -48.89
CA GLN A 61 -36.42 -33.58 -47.57
C GLN A 61 -35.48 -34.33 -46.60
N GLU A 62 -34.94 -35.47 -47.01
CA GLU A 62 -33.96 -36.21 -46.20
C GLU A 62 -32.73 -35.37 -45.86
N ALA A 63 -32.27 -34.51 -46.78
CA ALA A 63 -31.16 -33.60 -46.52
C ALA A 63 -31.51 -32.54 -45.46
N ARG A 64 -32.75 -32.02 -45.47
CA ARG A 64 -33.25 -31.07 -44.46
C ARG A 64 -33.38 -31.76 -43.10
N ASP A 65 -33.96 -32.95 -43.05
CA ASP A 65 -34.14 -33.71 -41.80
C ASP A 65 -32.78 -34.04 -41.16
N ARG A 66 -31.78 -34.42 -41.96
CA ARG A 66 -30.40 -34.63 -41.47
C ARG A 66 -29.73 -33.34 -40.98
N GLU A 67 -30.03 -32.21 -41.60
CA GLU A 67 -29.51 -30.91 -41.16
C GLU A 67 -30.16 -30.47 -39.85
N GLU A 68 -31.47 -30.69 -39.68
CA GLU A 68 -32.23 -30.45 -38.45
C GLU A 68 -31.74 -31.35 -37.31
N GLU A 69 -31.63 -32.66 -37.54
CA GLU A 69 -31.09 -33.60 -36.54
C GLU A 69 -29.66 -33.23 -36.11
N LYS A 70 -28.84 -32.72 -37.03
CA LYS A 70 -27.49 -32.22 -36.70
C LYS A 70 -27.56 -30.98 -35.82
N ARG A 71 -28.46 -30.03 -36.10
CA ARG A 71 -28.66 -28.82 -35.29
C ARG A 71 -29.17 -29.16 -33.90
N ASP A 72 -30.09 -30.12 -33.77
CA ASP A 72 -30.61 -30.56 -32.49
C ASP A 72 -29.52 -31.21 -31.63
N ARG A 73 -28.69 -32.08 -32.22
CA ARG A 73 -27.53 -32.67 -31.53
C ARG A 73 -26.50 -31.62 -31.12
N GLU A 74 -26.26 -30.60 -31.95
CA GLU A 74 -25.39 -29.48 -31.62
C GLU A 74 -25.95 -28.64 -30.46
N GLN A 75 -27.26 -28.42 -30.43
CA GLN A 75 -27.93 -27.70 -29.35
C GLN A 75 -27.91 -28.49 -28.03
N GLU A 76 -28.26 -29.78 -28.05
CA GLU A 76 -28.16 -30.65 -26.86
C GLU A 76 -26.74 -30.76 -26.32
N ALA A 77 -25.73 -30.73 -27.19
CA ALA A 77 -24.33 -30.69 -26.77
C ALA A 77 -23.97 -29.36 -26.10
N ARG A 78 -24.52 -28.23 -26.59
CA ARG A 78 -24.35 -26.91 -25.96
C ARG A 78 -25.04 -26.83 -24.61
N ASP A 79 -26.28 -27.29 -24.52
CA ASP A 79 -27.07 -27.25 -23.28
C ASP A 79 -26.38 -28.08 -22.19
N ARG A 80 -25.94 -29.30 -22.50
CA ARG A 80 -25.15 -30.13 -21.56
C ARG A 80 -23.82 -29.49 -21.17
N ALA A 81 -23.17 -28.78 -22.09
CA ALA A 81 -21.94 -28.06 -21.77
C ALA A 81 -22.22 -26.87 -20.83
N GLN A 82 -23.33 -26.16 -21.03
CA GLN A 82 -23.76 -25.06 -20.18
C GLN A 82 -24.16 -25.55 -18.79
N GLU A 83 -24.99 -26.58 -18.68
CA GLU A 83 -25.35 -27.21 -17.40
C GLU A 83 -24.11 -27.64 -16.61
N LYS A 84 -23.10 -28.20 -17.31
CA LYS A 84 -21.83 -28.56 -16.68
C LYS A 84 -21.10 -27.33 -16.13
N VAL A 85 -21.06 -26.22 -16.86
CA VAL A 85 -20.42 -24.97 -16.42
C VAL A 85 -21.15 -24.38 -15.21
N GLU A 86 -22.48 -24.34 -15.25
CA GLU A 86 -23.32 -23.86 -14.14
C GLU A 86 -23.09 -24.72 -12.89
N ARG A 87 -23.03 -26.05 -13.05
CA ARG A 87 -22.76 -26.95 -11.94
C ARG A 87 -21.37 -26.78 -11.33
N LEU A 88 -20.35 -26.53 -12.15
CA LEU A 88 -19.00 -26.26 -11.66
C LEU A 88 -18.97 -24.97 -10.83
N GLN A 89 -19.67 -23.92 -11.31
CA GLN A 89 -19.75 -22.64 -10.62
C GLN A 89 -20.52 -22.74 -9.30
N GLU A 90 -21.67 -23.42 -9.29
CA GLU A 90 -22.47 -23.67 -8.09
C GLU A 90 -21.64 -24.40 -7.01
N LEU A 91 -20.91 -25.45 -7.38
CA LEU A 91 -20.04 -26.17 -6.43
C LEU A 91 -18.92 -25.28 -5.87
N TYR A 92 -18.38 -24.36 -6.68
CA TYR A 92 -17.37 -23.42 -6.22
C TYR A 92 -17.94 -22.42 -5.23
N ASP A 93 -19.09 -21.82 -5.55
CA ASP A 93 -19.75 -20.81 -4.72
C ASP A 93 -20.25 -21.41 -3.41
N ASP A 94 -20.94 -22.56 -3.45
CA ASP A 94 -21.35 -23.31 -2.26
C ASP A 94 -20.15 -23.67 -1.37
N GLY A 95 -19.05 -24.10 -1.98
CA GLY A 95 -17.83 -24.44 -1.26
C GLY A 95 -17.22 -23.23 -0.56
N ARG A 96 -17.25 -22.06 -1.21
CA ARG A 96 -16.77 -20.79 -0.65
C ARG A 96 -17.67 -20.29 0.48
N GLU A 97 -18.99 -20.36 0.31
CA GLU A 97 -19.95 -20.02 1.36
C GLU A 97 -19.76 -20.92 2.59
N ALA A 98 -19.59 -22.23 2.38
CA ALA A 98 -19.30 -23.16 3.47
C ALA A 98 -17.98 -22.82 4.21
N LEU A 99 -16.94 -22.34 3.51
CA LEU A 99 -15.72 -21.86 4.16
C LEU A 99 -15.95 -20.59 4.98
N ASP A 100 -16.71 -19.64 4.44
CA ASP A 100 -17.00 -18.37 5.10
C ASP A 100 -17.87 -18.57 6.36
N GLU A 101 -18.65 -19.66 6.41
CA GLU A 101 -19.46 -20.09 7.55
C GLU A 101 -18.79 -21.15 8.45
N ASP A 102 -17.46 -21.33 8.33
CA ASP A 102 -16.65 -22.28 9.11
C ASP A 102 -17.06 -23.77 8.99
N ARG A 103 -17.86 -24.13 7.98
CA ARG A 103 -18.28 -25.52 7.70
C ARG A 103 -17.27 -26.24 6.81
N TYR A 104 -16.09 -26.50 7.37
CA TYR A 104 -14.94 -27.05 6.64
C TYR A 104 -15.17 -28.45 6.06
N ASP A 105 -15.98 -29.28 6.71
CA ASP A 105 -16.36 -30.61 6.22
C ASP A 105 -17.20 -30.54 4.94
N GLN A 106 -18.17 -29.63 4.90
CA GLN A 106 -19.00 -29.38 3.71
C GLN A 106 -18.16 -28.76 2.58
N ALA A 107 -17.30 -27.79 2.92
CA ALA A 107 -16.38 -27.19 1.96
C ALA A 107 -15.46 -28.24 1.32
N GLU A 108 -14.83 -29.11 2.10
CA GLU A 108 -13.99 -30.21 1.61
C GLU A 108 -14.75 -31.10 0.61
N ALA A 109 -15.98 -31.49 0.94
CA ALA A 109 -16.81 -32.33 0.08
C ALA A 109 -17.16 -31.63 -1.25
N LYS A 110 -17.55 -30.35 -1.21
CA LYS A 110 -17.89 -29.55 -2.40
C LYS A 110 -16.68 -29.36 -3.31
N PHE A 111 -15.53 -28.99 -2.75
CA PHE A 111 -14.31 -28.82 -3.53
C PHE A 111 -13.72 -30.13 -4.03
N LYS A 112 -13.92 -31.25 -3.32
CA LYS A 112 -13.59 -32.58 -3.83
C LYS A 112 -14.40 -32.90 -5.08
N LEU A 113 -15.72 -32.73 -5.04
CA LEU A 113 -16.59 -32.94 -6.20
C LEU A 113 -16.18 -32.05 -7.37
N LEU A 114 -15.91 -30.77 -7.10
CA LEU A 114 -15.47 -29.82 -8.12
C LEU A 114 -14.13 -30.23 -8.76
N ALA A 115 -13.17 -30.69 -7.96
CA ALA A 115 -11.88 -31.16 -8.46
C ALA A 115 -11.99 -32.44 -9.29
N ASP A 116 -12.90 -33.35 -8.92
CA ASP A 116 -13.15 -34.61 -9.63
C ASP A 116 -13.78 -34.35 -11.03
N MET A 117 -14.58 -33.28 -11.17
CA MET A 117 -15.17 -32.87 -12.47
C MET A 117 -14.16 -32.33 -13.49
N SER A 118 -12.90 -32.08 -13.07
CA SER A 118 -11.79 -31.65 -13.94
C SER A 118 -12.10 -30.42 -14.81
N GLY A 119 -12.79 -29.43 -14.23
CA GLY A 119 -13.11 -28.15 -14.88
C GLY A 119 -11.96 -27.13 -14.83
N PRO A 120 -12.17 -25.91 -15.37
CA PRO A 120 -11.16 -24.85 -15.37
C PRO A 120 -10.77 -24.35 -13.96
N GLN A 121 -11.63 -24.55 -12.96
CA GLN A 121 -11.41 -24.15 -11.56
C GLN A 121 -10.78 -25.27 -10.71
N THR A 122 -10.33 -26.38 -11.31
CA THR A 122 -9.81 -27.55 -10.57
C THR A 122 -8.62 -27.18 -9.69
N ASP A 123 -7.76 -26.27 -10.13
CA ASP A 123 -6.63 -25.79 -9.34
C ASP A 123 -7.09 -25.04 -8.07
N ALA A 124 -8.07 -24.14 -8.22
CA ALA A 124 -8.71 -23.44 -7.12
C ALA A 124 -9.42 -24.40 -6.16
N ALA A 125 -10.11 -25.41 -6.70
CA ALA A 125 -10.79 -26.42 -5.92
C ALA A 125 -9.81 -27.23 -5.06
N LEU A 126 -8.68 -27.67 -5.63
CA LEU A 126 -7.65 -28.38 -4.87
C LEU A 126 -7.04 -27.51 -3.77
N TYR A 127 -6.81 -26.21 -4.03
CA TYR A 127 -6.33 -25.29 -3.01
C TYR A 127 -7.31 -25.17 -1.83
N TRP A 128 -8.58 -24.85 -2.12
CA TRP A 128 -9.58 -24.66 -1.07
C TRP A 128 -9.93 -25.96 -0.34
N LYS A 129 -9.87 -27.11 -1.03
CA LYS A 129 -9.95 -28.42 -0.41
C LYS A 129 -8.83 -28.64 0.59
N ALA A 130 -7.58 -28.38 0.22
CA ALA A 130 -6.44 -28.51 1.13
C ALA A 130 -6.55 -27.55 2.33
N TYR A 131 -7.06 -26.34 2.11
CA TYR A 131 -7.31 -25.37 3.17
C TYR A 131 -8.33 -25.93 4.19
N ALA A 132 -9.47 -26.44 3.70
CA ALA A 132 -10.49 -27.06 4.54
C ALA A 132 -9.95 -28.28 5.31
N GLU A 133 -9.18 -29.15 4.64
CA GLU A 133 -8.52 -30.31 5.25
C GLU A 133 -7.58 -29.89 6.41
N ASN A 134 -6.79 -28.83 6.22
CA ASN A 134 -5.93 -28.30 7.28
C ASN A 134 -6.75 -27.79 8.48
N ARG A 135 -7.83 -27.04 8.23
CA ARG A 135 -8.72 -26.52 9.28
C ARG A 135 -9.43 -27.62 10.07
N LEU A 136 -9.70 -28.76 9.45
CA LEU A 136 -10.19 -29.98 10.10
C LEU A 136 -9.11 -30.79 10.84
N GLY A 137 -7.84 -30.35 10.79
CA GLY A 137 -6.71 -31.07 11.36
C GLY A 137 -6.24 -32.29 10.54
N LYS A 138 -6.80 -32.51 9.34
CA LYS A 138 -6.43 -33.58 8.39
C LYS A 138 -5.14 -33.22 7.64
N ARG A 139 -4.07 -33.00 8.38
CA ARG A 139 -2.81 -32.40 7.89
C ARG A 139 -2.11 -33.24 6.81
N ASP A 140 -2.04 -34.56 6.98
CA ASP A 140 -1.43 -35.44 5.96
C ASP A 140 -2.23 -35.42 4.65
N THR A 141 -3.57 -35.41 4.75
CA THR A 141 -4.46 -35.29 3.58
C THR A 141 -4.27 -33.95 2.89
N ALA A 142 -4.18 -32.86 3.64
CA ALA A 142 -3.91 -31.52 3.11
C ALA A 142 -2.58 -31.49 2.32
N LEU A 143 -1.50 -32.10 2.85
CA LEU A 143 -0.21 -32.17 2.15
C LEU A 143 -0.30 -32.96 0.84
N VAL A 144 -1.06 -34.07 0.82
CA VAL A 144 -1.31 -34.84 -0.41
C VAL A 144 -2.08 -34.01 -1.43
N THR A 145 -3.13 -33.30 -1.01
CA THR A 145 -3.91 -32.43 -1.90
C THR A 145 -3.07 -31.28 -2.46
N ILE A 146 -2.22 -30.64 -1.63
CA ILE A 146 -1.29 -29.59 -2.06
C ILE A 146 -0.28 -30.14 -3.08
N ALA A 147 0.29 -31.32 -2.82
CA ALA A 147 1.21 -31.95 -3.76
C ALA A 147 0.54 -32.25 -5.11
N ASP A 148 -0.73 -32.67 -5.11
CA ASP A 148 -1.49 -32.89 -6.34
C ASP A 148 -1.72 -31.59 -7.12
N LEU A 149 -2.13 -30.51 -6.45
CA LEU A 149 -2.25 -29.18 -7.03
C LEU A 149 -0.94 -28.74 -7.69
N LYS A 150 0.18 -28.85 -6.96
CA LYS A 150 1.50 -28.43 -7.44
C LYS A 150 1.94 -29.20 -8.68
N ARG A 151 1.71 -30.52 -8.69
CA ARG A 151 2.09 -31.41 -9.78
C ARG A 151 1.23 -31.22 -11.03
N ARG A 152 -0.09 -31.09 -10.86
CA ARG A 152 -1.03 -30.98 -11.99
C ARG A 152 -1.07 -29.59 -12.61
N PHE A 153 -0.84 -28.55 -11.80
CA PHE A 153 -1.04 -27.16 -12.22
C PHE A 153 0.19 -26.26 -11.94
N PRO A 154 1.38 -26.57 -12.46
CA PRO A 154 2.64 -25.86 -12.13
C PRO A 154 2.64 -24.37 -12.46
N GLN A 155 1.75 -23.91 -13.34
CA GLN A 155 1.60 -22.50 -13.74
C GLN A 155 0.36 -21.82 -13.11
N SER A 156 -0.32 -22.48 -12.16
CA SER A 156 -1.50 -21.91 -11.51
C SER A 156 -1.15 -20.68 -10.68
N ARG A 157 -2.06 -19.71 -10.65
CA ARG A 157 -1.99 -18.56 -9.73
C ARG A 157 -1.99 -18.97 -8.25
N TRP A 158 -2.55 -20.15 -7.93
CA TRP A 158 -2.63 -20.69 -6.56
C TRP A 158 -1.32 -21.30 -6.06
N GLN A 159 -0.26 -21.35 -6.87
CA GLN A 159 1.02 -21.96 -6.49
C GLN A 159 1.65 -21.31 -5.26
N LYS A 160 1.58 -19.97 -5.18
CA LYS A 160 2.14 -19.22 -4.04
C LYS A 160 1.35 -19.51 -2.77
N ASP A 161 0.02 -19.44 -2.84
CA ASP A 161 -0.87 -19.69 -1.70
C ASP A 161 -0.78 -21.15 -1.22
N ALA A 162 -0.70 -22.10 -2.16
CA ALA A 162 -0.51 -23.51 -1.86
C ALA A 162 0.83 -23.77 -1.17
N SER A 163 1.89 -23.04 -1.55
CA SER A 163 3.20 -23.16 -0.89
C SER A 163 3.22 -22.54 0.50
N ALA A 164 2.52 -21.42 0.70
CA ALA A 164 2.33 -20.82 2.03
C ALA A 164 1.55 -21.77 2.95
N LEU A 165 0.44 -22.33 2.46
CA LEU A 165 -0.36 -23.31 3.19
C LEU A 165 0.46 -24.58 3.51
N GLU A 166 1.30 -25.05 2.59
CA GLU A 166 2.18 -26.21 2.85
C GLU A 166 3.13 -25.95 4.02
N ILE A 167 3.73 -24.75 4.09
CA ILE A 167 4.61 -24.35 5.18
C ILE A 167 3.84 -24.36 6.51
N GLU A 168 2.64 -23.78 6.55
CA GLU A 168 1.79 -23.75 7.74
C GLU A 168 1.43 -25.17 8.22
N VAL A 169 0.98 -26.04 7.32
CA VAL A 169 0.62 -27.43 7.63
C VAL A 169 1.83 -28.19 8.19
N ARG A 170 3.00 -28.07 7.56
CA ARG A 170 4.25 -28.72 8.02
C ARG A 170 4.71 -28.19 9.38
N GLN A 171 4.63 -26.88 9.61
CA GLN A 171 4.96 -26.29 10.91
C GLN A 171 4.05 -26.81 12.02
N SER A 172 2.74 -26.92 11.75
CA SER A 172 1.77 -27.40 12.73
C SER A 172 1.90 -28.90 13.08
N THR A 173 2.53 -29.69 12.20
CA THR A 173 2.84 -31.12 12.45
C THR A 173 4.21 -31.33 13.11
N GLY A 174 4.96 -30.26 13.39
CA GLY A 174 6.34 -30.35 13.88
C GLY A 174 7.33 -30.89 12.84
N GLN A 175 6.92 -31.02 11.58
CA GLN A 175 7.84 -31.39 10.50
C GLN A 175 8.80 -30.23 10.22
N PRO A 176 10.10 -30.52 10.04
CA PRO A 176 11.09 -29.47 9.80
C PRO A 176 10.88 -28.83 8.43
N VAL A 177 10.47 -27.56 8.42
CA VAL A 177 10.51 -26.72 7.21
C VAL A 177 11.92 -26.14 7.10
N LYS A 178 12.55 -26.29 5.93
CA LYS A 178 13.85 -25.66 5.64
C LYS A 178 13.60 -24.36 4.86
N PRO A 179 13.92 -23.18 5.43
CA PRO A 179 13.72 -21.92 4.71
C PRO A 179 14.59 -21.83 3.46
N ALA A 180 15.77 -22.46 3.47
CA ALA A 180 16.69 -22.49 2.33
C ALA A 180 16.08 -23.11 1.06
N ASP A 181 15.11 -24.02 1.21
CA ASP A 181 14.48 -24.73 0.10
C ASP A 181 13.39 -23.89 -0.58
N GLN A 182 12.99 -22.76 0.01
CA GLN A 182 12.03 -21.84 -0.58
C GLN A 182 12.76 -20.93 -1.57
N SER A 183 12.27 -20.79 -2.80
CA SER A 183 12.82 -19.84 -3.78
C SER A 183 12.33 -18.41 -3.52
N ASP A 184 11.08 -18.26 -3.08
CA ASP A 184 10.42 -16.98 -2.77
C ASP A 184 10.80 -16.44 -1.39
N GLU A 185 11.13 -15.15 -1.32
CA GLU A 185 11.58 -14.50 -0.08
C GLU A 185 10.49 -14.39 0.99
N GLU A 186 9.21 -14.29 0.60
CA GLU A 186 8.10 -14.20 1.56
C GLU A 186 7.83 -15.57 2.18
N LEU A 187 7.88 -16.63 1.38
CA LEU A 187 7.84 -18.00 1.85
C LEU A 187 9.03 -18.34 2.76
N LYS A 188 10.24 -17.83 2.45
CA LYS A 188 11.41 -17.94 3.36
C LYS A 188 11.12 -17.34 4.73
N MET A 189 10.55 -16.13 4.76
CA MET A 189 10.25 -15.44 6.02
C MET A 189 9.12 -16.12 6.80
N LEU A 190 8.10 -16.64 6.12
CA LEU A 190 7.03 -17.42 6.75
C LEU A 190 7.57 -18.73 7.36
N ALA A 191 8.40 -19.44 6.62
CA ALA A 191 9.09 -20.64 7.10
C ALA A 191 9.93 -20.33 8.35
N LEU A 192 10.66 -19.23 8.33
CA LEU A 192 11.52 -18.79 9.41
C LEU A 192 10.73 -18.37 10.66
N GLN A 193 9.57 -17.73 10.50
CA GLN A 193 8.71 -17.37 11.62
C GLN A 193 8.26 -18.60 12.41
N GLY A 194 7.85 -19.69 11.74
CA GLY A 194 7.49 -20.91 12.45
C GLY A 194 8.68 -21.58 13.14
N ILE A 195 9.88 -21.51 12.55
CA ILE A 195 11.10 -21.98 13.23
C ILE A 195 11.37 -21.12 14.46
N MET A 196 11.27 -19.79 14.36
CA MET A 196 11.46 -18.89 15.49
C MET A 196 10.50 -19.19 16.66
N ASN A 197 9.31 -19.70 16.37
CA ASN A 197 8.33 -20.12 17.39
C ASN A 197 8.66 -21.49 18.01
N GLY A 198 9.13 -22.46 17.22
CA GLY A 198 9.39 -23.83 17.68
C GLY A 198 10.83 -24.08 18.18
N ASP A 199 11.83 -23.57 17.47
CA ASP A 199 13.26 -23.64 17.78
C ASP A 199 13.89 -22.25 17.57
N PRO A 200 13.78 -21.37 18.56
CA PRO A 200 14.25 -20.00 18.44
C PRO A 200 15.76 -19.89 18.21
N GLN A 201 16.56 -20.79 18.79
CA GLN A 201 18.01 -20.73 18.67
C GLN A 201 18.44 -20.99 17.22
N LYS A 202 17.87 -22.02 16.60
CA LYS A 202 18.08 -22.30 15.17
C LYS A 202 17.56 -21.17 14.29
N GLY A 203 16.43 -20.58 14.64
CA GLY A 203 15.88 -19.42 13.95
C GLY A 203 16.85 -18.23 13.93
N ILE A 204 17.46 -17.90 15.08
CA ILE A 204 18.49 -16.84 15.15
C ILE A 204 19.70 -17.17 14.27
N SER A 205 20.20 -18.40 14.29
CA SER A 205 21.33 -18.78 13.42
C SER A 205 21.00 -18.64 11.93
N ILE A 206 19.76 -18.92 11.53
CA ILE A 206 19.31 -18.70 10.14
C ILE A 206 19.22 -17.21 9.82
N LEU A 207 18.71 -16.39 10.74
CA LEU A 207 18.66 -14.93 10.57
C LEU A 207 20.07 -14.35 10.38
N GLU A 208 21.04 -14.79 11.18
CA GLU A 208 22.45 -14.39 11.03
C GLU A 208 23.00 -14.74 9.64
N ASN A 209 22.76 -15.97 9.18
CA ASN A 209 23.18 -16.41 7.84
C ASN A 209 22.54 -15.57 6.73
N ILE A 210 21.26 -15.19 6.86
CA ILE A 210 20.58 -14.33 5.88
C ILE A 210 21.23 -12.93 5.85
N LEU A 211 21.53 -12.37 7.03
CA LEU A 211 22.13 -11.05 7.15
C LEU A 211 23.54 -11.00 6.57
N ASN A 212 24.32 -12.07 6.77
CA ASN A 212 25.70 -12.20 6.27
C ASN A 212 25.80 -12.68 4.82
N GLY A 213 24.76 -13.35 4.29
CA GLY A 213 24.76 -13.93 2.95
C GLY A 213 24.47 -12.96 1.80
N SER A 214 24.17 -13.49 0.61
CA SER A 214 23.89 -12.73 -0.63
C SER A 214 22.40 -12.39 -0.83
N GLY A 215 21.59 -12.42 0.23
CA GLY A 215 20.17 -12.07 0.16
C GLY A 215 19.92 -10.63 -0.29
N THR A 216 18.74 -10.35 -0.84
CA THR A 216 18.38 -8.99 -1.28
C THR A 216 18.32 -8.02 -0.09
N PRO A 217 18.49 -6.70 -0.33
CA PRO A 217 18.33 -5.69 0.73
C PRO A 217 16.99 -5.80 1.48
N LYS A 218 15.90 -6.14 0.77
CA LYS A 218 14.56 -6.32 1.35
C LYS A 218 14.53 -7.51 2.32
N LEU A 219 15.07 -8.66 1.90
CA LEU A 219 15.15 -9.86 2.74
C LEU A 219 16.01 -9.60 4.00
N LYS A 220 17.18 -8.98 3.84
CA LYS A 220 18.05 -8.62 4.97
C LYS A 220 17.38 -7.67 5.94
N SER A 221 16.67 -6.65 5.44
CA SER A 221 15.93 -5.72 6.30
C SER A 221 14.82 -6.41 7.09
N ARG A 222 14.10 -7.36 6.49
CA ARG A 222 13.05 -8.15 7.18
C ARG A 222 13.66 -9.09 8.22
N ALA A 223 14.77 -9.75 7.88
CA ALA A 223 15.52 -10.59 8.82
C ALA A 223 16.03 -9.79 10.02
N LEU A 224 16.61 -8.61 9.77
CA LEU A 224 17.11 -7.72 10.83
C LEU A 224 15.98 -7.27 11.77
N PHE A 225 14.81 -6.95 11.23
CA PHE A 225 13.63 -6.59 12.00
C PHE A 225 13.14 -7.76 12.87
N MET A 226 13.06 -8.97 12.31
CA MET A 226 12.66 -10.16 13.06
C MET A 226 13.65 -10.50 14.18
N ALA A 227 14.95 -10.37 13.91
CA ALA A 227 15.99 -10.50 14.94
C ALA A 227 15.78 -9.48 16.07
N ALA A 228 15.54 -8.22 15.72
CA ALA A 228 15.28 -7.16 16.70
C ALA A 228 14.06 -7.43 17.58
N GLN A 229 12.95 -7.81 16.96
CA GLN A 229 11.68 -8.09 17.64
C GLN A 229 11.78 -9.28 18.60
N SER A 230 12.66 -10.25 18.32
CA SER A 230 12.85 -11.40 19.20
C SER A 230 13.35 -11.02 20.60
N GLY A 231 14.06 -9.90 20.74
CA GLY A 231 14.64 -9.42 22.00
C GLY A 231 15.69 -10.34 22.62
N ARG A 232 16.12 -11.41 21.94
CA ARG A 232 17.04 -12.41 22.48
C ARG A 232 18.47 -11.89 22.57
N PRO A 233 19.29 -12.34 23.53
CA PRO A 233 20.68 -11.90 23.68
C PRO A 233 21.53 -12.07 22.40
N GLU A 234 21.40 -13.22 21.74
CA GLU A 234 22.13 -13.54 20.50
C GLU A 234 21.70 -12.63 19.35
N ALA A 235 20.39 -12.35 19.25
CA ALA A 235 19.87 -11.42 18.26
C ALA A 235 20.38 -9.99 18.50
N ARG A 236 20.43 -9.56 19.77
CA ARG A 236 21.01 -8.25 20.16
C ARG A 236 22.49 -8.16 19.81
N GLU A 237 23.24 -9.24 19.97
CA GLU A 237 24.64 -9.30 19.56
C GLU A 237 24.80 -9.10 18.05
N ILE A 238 23.96 -9.75 17.24
CA ILE A 238 23.93 -9.57 15.78
C ILE A 238 23.63 -8.11 15.42
N LEU A 239 22.59 -7.51 16.02
CA LEU A 239 22.28 -6.09 15.81
C LEU A 239 23.45 -5.19 16.21
N GLY A 240 24.13 -5.47 17.33
CA GLY A 240 25.28 -4.71 17.78
C GLY A 240 26.48 -4.80 16.83
N LYS A 241 26.76 -5.97 16.26
CA LYS A 241 27.80 -6.13 15.23
C LYS A 241 27.49 -5.29 13.98
N ILE A 242 26.24 -5.34 13.52
CA ILE A 242 25.78 -4.58 12.35
C ILE A 242 25.83 -3.06 12.63
N ALA A 243 25.38 -2.62 13.80
CA ALA A 243 25.42 -1.21 14.21
C ALA A 243 26.85 -0.65 14.28
N ARG A 244 27.83 -1.48 14.66
CA ARG A 244 29.27 -1.14 14.63
C ARG A 244 29.88 -1.10 13.23
N GLY A 245 29.09 -1.28 12.17
CA GLY A 245 29.54 -1.12 10.78
C GLY A 245 30.09 -2.40 10.15
N GLN A 246 29.83 -3.58 10.73
CA GLN A 246 30.21 -4.88 10.12
C GLN A 246 29.28 -5.29 8.95
N SER A 247 28.53 -4.34 8.37
CA SER A 247 27.59 -4.57 7.28
C SER A 247 27.47 -3.32 6.40
N ASN A 248 26.56 -3.34 5.42
CA ASN A 248 26.32 -2.18 4.57
C ASN A 248 25.68 -1.01 5.38
N PRO A 249 25.86 0.25 4.92
CA PRO A 249 25.36 1.44 5.64
C PRO A 249 23.85 1.46 5.88
N GLU A 250 23.06 0.86 4.99
CA GLU A 250 21.60 0.79 5.15
C GLU A 250 21.21 -0.10 6.35
N LEU A 251 21.79 -1.30 6.43
CA LEU A 251 21.55 -2.20 7.55
C LEU A 251 22.12 -1.66 8.86
N GLN A 252 23.24 -0.94 8.81
CA GLN A 252 23.81 -0.27 9.98
C GLN A 252 22.80 0.72 10.59
N ARG A 253 22.22 1.59 9.77
CA ARG A 253 21.22 2.58 10.24
C ARG A 253 19.98 1.92 10.82
N LYS A 254 19.47 0.88 10.15
CA LYS A 254 18.32 0.10 10.68
C LYS A 254 18.65 -0.63 11.98
N ALA A 255 19.85 -1.18 12.11
CA ALA A 255 20.27 -1.82 13.36
C ALA A 255 20.33 -0.81 14.51
N VAL A 256 20.85 0.39 14.26
CA VAL A 256 20.84 1.51 15.23
C VAL A 256 19.41 1.85 15.66
N GLU A 257 18.51 2.03 14.69
CA GLU A 257 17.09 2.33 14.97
C GLU A 257 16.44 1.23 15.82
N TYR A 258 16.63 -0.03 15.43
CA TYR A 258 16.05 -1.17 16.13
C TYR A 258 16.64 -1.40 17.53
N LEU A 259 17.94 -1.15 17.71
CA LEU A 259 18.57 -1.16 19.05
C LEU A 259 17.95 -0.08 19.94
N GLY A 260 17.62 1.08 19.38
CA GLY A 260 16.91 2.14 20.09
C GLY A 260 15.50 1.75 20.53
N LEU A 261 14.74 1.12 19.63
CA LEU A 261 13.35 0.75 19.87
C LEU A 261 13.21 -0.48 20.79
N PHE A 262 14.08 -1.50 20.65
CA PHE A 262 13.89 -2.82 21.28
C PHE A 262 14.99 -3.22 22.26
N GLY A 263 16.09 -2.47 22.31
CA GLY A 263 17.35 -2.99 22.84
C GLY A 263 17.60 -2.78 24.34
N GLY A 264 16.86 -1.91 25.01
CA GLY A 264 17.03 -1.65 26.45
C GLY A 264 18.42 -1.11 26.84
N ALA A 265 18.83 -1.31 28.09
CA ALA A 265 20.06 -0.71 28.64
C ALA A 265 21.36 -1.17 27.94
N GLU A 266 21.49 -2.45 27.62
CA GLU A 266 22.68 -2.99 26.93
C GLU A 266 22.84 -2.42 25.52
N ALA A 267 21.72 -2.22 24.81
CA ALA A 267 21.75 -1.58 23.51
C ALA A 267 22.17 -0.11 23.62
N ARG A 268 21.77 0.62 24.66
CA ARG A 268 22.24 2.01 24.88
C ARG A 268 23.76 2.07 25.04
N LYS A 269 24.37 1.09 25.72
CA LYS A 269 25.83 0.99 25.80
C LYS A 269 26.44 0.76 24.42
N THR A 270 25.89 -0.17 23.64
CA THR A 270 26.35 -0.43 22.27
C THR A 270 26.22 0.81 21.38
N LEU A 271 25.10 1.54 21.45
CA LEU A 271 24.88 2.77 20.70
C LEU A 271 25.87 3.87 21.11
N ALA A 272 26.23 3.95 22.40
CA ALA A 272 27.25 4.88 22.89
C ALA A 272 28.63 4.57 22.29
N ASP A 273 29.02 3.30 22.28
CA ASP A 273 30.28 2.87 21.68
C ASP A 273 30.30 3.18 20.16
N VAL A 274 29.20 2.89 19.45
CA VAL A 274 29.06 3.21 18.03
C VAL A 274 29.16 4.71 17.80
N TYR A 275 28.45 5.52 18.58
CA TYR A 275 28.49 6.99 18.46
C TYR A 275 29.91 7.54 18.62
N ALA A 276 30.64 7.06 19.62
CA ALA A 276 32.01 7.50 19.91
C ALA A 276 33.01 7.09 18.81
N SER A 277 32.83 5.91 18.22
CA SER A 277 33.72 5.36 17.19
C SER A 277 33.38 5.80 15.75
N SER A 278 32.14 6.21 15.49
CA SER A 278 31.67 6.50 14.13
C SER A 278 32.11 7.88 13.65
N GLY A 279 32.63 7.96 12.42
CA GLY A 279 32.82 9.22 11.69
C GLY A 279 31.64 9.59 10.79
N ASP A 280 30.61 8.73 10.67
CA ASP A 280 29.47 8.93 9.80
C ASP A 280 28.37 9.73 10.50
N ALA A 281 28.10 10.94 10.00
CA ALA A 281 27.07 11.84 10.51
C ALA A 281 25.65 11.24 10.41
N SER A 282 25.35 10.44 9.38
CA SER A 282 24.06 9.78 9.21
C SER A 282 23.80 8.76 10.31
N VAL A 283 24.82 7.98 10.66
CA VAL A 283 24.77 7.02 11.77
C VAL A 283 24.61 7.76 13.10
N LYS A 284 25.37 8.83 13.34
CA LYS A 284 25.24 9.64 14.56
C LYS A 284 23.86 10.26 14.70
N HIS A 285 23.27 10.80 13.62
CA HIS A 285 21.89 11.30 13.64
C HIS A 285 20.87 10.21 14.02
N ALA A 286 21.01 9.00 13.47
CA ALA A 286 20.14 7.88 13.84
C ALA A 286 20.28 7.52 15.33
N ILE A 287 21.49 7.58 15.88
CA ILE A 287 21.75 7.34 17.31
C ILE A 287 21.16 8.45 18.19
N LEU A 288 21.29 9.73 17.83
CA LEU A 288 20.68 10.84 18.57
C LEU A 288 19.16 10.70 18.65
N ARG A 289 18.52 10.32 17.53
CA ARG A 289 17.09 10.01 17.52
C ARG A 289 16.75 8.84 18.44
N SER A 290 17.58 7.79 18.44
CA SER A 290 17.42 6.66 19.37
C SER A 290 17.53 7.09 20.83
N TYR A 291 18.43 8.01 21.19
CA TYR A 291 18.52 8.53 22.55
C TYR A 291 17.29 9.33 22.94
N MET A 292 16.73 10.13 22.03
CA MET A 292 15.48 10.83 22.31
C MET A 292 14.33 9.85 22.57
N ILE A 293 14.14 8.84 21.70
CA ILE A 293 13.09 7.84 21.90
C ILE A 293 13.25 7.12 23.24
N GLY A 294 14.51 6.88 23.66
CA GLY A 294 14.83 6.26 24.94
C GLY A 294 14.80 7.19 26.15
N GLY A 295 14.57 8.50 25.98
CA GLY A 295 14.61 9.51 27.05
C GLY A 295 16.00 9.72 27.65
N ASP A 296 17.07 9.45 26.90
CA ASP A 296 18.45 9.46 27.40
C ASP A 296 19.07 10.86 27.36
N HIS A 297 18.68 11.71 28.33
CA HIS A 297 19.17 13.09 28.42
C HIS A 297 20.70 13.16 28.61
N GLU A 298 21.31 12.19 29.32
CA GLU A 298 22.74 12.22 29.62
C GLU A 298 23.57 12.13 28.33
N ARG A 299 23.22 11.18 27.45
CA ARG A 299 23.94 10.99 26.18
C ARG A 299 23.65 12.11 25.19
N LEU A 300 22.43 12.63 25.16
CA LEU A 300 22.09 13.80 24.33
C LEU A 300 22.87 15.05 24.79
N PHE A 301 23.00 15.28 26.09
CA PHE A 301 23.79 16.37 26.66
C PHE A 301 25.28 16.23 26.37
N ALA A 302 25.83 15.02 26.52
CA ALA A 302 27.21 14.73 26.15
C ALA A 302 27.47 15.04 24.66
N ALA A 303 26.56 14.64 23.77
CA ALA A 303 26.66 14.93 22.34
C ALA A 303 26.58 16.44 22.05
N ALA A 304 25.61 17.14 22.63
CA ALA A 304 25.45 18.59 22.46
C ALA A 304 26.69 19.40 22.90
N LYS A 305 27.42 18.91 23.92
CA LYS A 305 28.63 19.55 24.46
C LYS A 305 29.91 19.22 23.70
N SER A 306 30.06 17.99 23.21
CA SER A 306 31.37 17.47 22.74
C SER A 306 31.47 17.25 21.24
N GLU A 307 30.35 17.20 20.53
CA GLU A 307 30.37 16.91 19.10
C GLU A 307 31.02 18.05 18.29
N LYS A 308 31.80 17.70 17.27
CA LYS A 308 32.49 18.71 16.45
C LYS A 308 31.63 19.22 15.30
N ASP A 309 30.76 18.35 14.80
CA ASP A 309 29.81 18.67 13.75
C ASP A 309 28.65 19.51 14.31
N GLU A 310 28.48 20.71 13.76
CA GLU A 310 27.46 21.66 14.22
C GLU A 310 26.02 21.20 13.96
N SER A 311 25.79 20.41 12.89
CA SER A 311 24.47 19.83 12.58
C SER A 311 24.09 18.80 13.65
N LEU A 312 25.02 17.93 14.04
CA LEU A 312 24.80 16.96 15.10
C LEU A 312 24.62 17.62 16.47
N ARG A 313 25.38 18.68 16.76
CA ARG A 313 25.19 19.48 17.98
C ARG A 313 23.79 20.09 18.06
N ARG A 314 23.33 20.74 16.98
CA ARG A 314 21.98 21.32 16.90
C ARG A 314 20.90 20.27 17.10
N GLU A 315 21.06 19.11 16.45
CA GLU A 315 20.13 18.01 16.62
C GLU A 315 20.11 17.52 18.07
N ALA A 316 21.26 17.33 18.72
CA ALA A 316 21.32 16.92 20.12
C ALA A 316 20.62 17.94 21.05
N ILE A 317 20.80 19.25 20.81
CA ILE A 317 20.13 20.33 21.55
C ILE A 317 18.61 20.26 21.37
N ARG A 318 18.13 20.09 20.13
CA ARG A 318 16.70 19.98 19.85
C ARG A 318 16.09 18.74 20.51
N GLN A 319 16.77 17.61 20.41
CA GLN A 319 16.36 16.36 21.01
C GLN A 319 16.35 16.43 22.54
N LEU A 320 17.27 17.17 23.18
CA LEU A 320 17.19 17.49 24.62
C LEU A 320 15.91 18.23 24.99
N GLY A 321 15.50 19.20 24.17
CA GLY A 321 14.23 19.90 24.35
C GLY A 321 13.04 18.94 24.33
N LEU A 322 13.02 18.02 23.37
CA LEU A 322 11.94 17.02 23.23
C LEU A 322 11.87 16.01 24.38
N VAL A 323 12.99 15.73 25.06
CA VAL A 323 13.02 14.86 26.25
C VAL A 323 12.94 15.63 27.57
N HIS A 324 12.59 16.92 27.54
CA HIS A 324 12.46 17.80 28.71
C HIS A 324 13.75 17.96 29.53
N GLY A 325 14.92 17.95 28.88
CA GLY A 325 16.23 18.16 29.51
C GLY A 325 16.53 19.63 29.86
N SER A 326 15.64 20.32 30.57
CA SER A 326 15.77 21.75 30.86
C SER A 326 17.04 22.12 31.64
N SER A 327 17.46 21.29 32.60
CA SER A 327 18.69 21.52 33.38
C SER A 327 19.95 21.46 32.52
N GLU A 328 19.99 20.52 31.59
CA GLU A 328 21.07 20.30 30.64
C GLU A 328 21.11 21.46 29.63
N LEU A 329 19.95 21.87 29.12
CA LEU A 329 19.82 23.03 28.23
C LEU A 329 20.28 24.32 28.89
N GLU A 330 19.98 24.53 30.18
CA GLU A 330 20.51 25.68 30.93
C GLU A 330 22.02 25.67 31.01
N GLN A 331 22.61 24.53 31.34
CA GLN A 331 24.07 24.40 31.39
C GLN A 331 24.70 24.69 30.03
N LEU A 332 24.10 24.20 28.93
CA LEU A 332 24.55 24.53 27.58
C LEU A 332 24.42 26.03 27.30
N TYR A 333 23.30 26.65 27.67
CA TYR A 333 23.05 28.07 27.38
C TYR A 333 24.05 29.01 28.06
N GLN A 334 24.48 28.67 29.28
CA GLN A 334 25.45 29.45 30.05
C GLN A 334 26.88 29.27 29.55
N ALA A 335 27.22 28.08 29.04
CA ALA A 335 28.56 27.77 28.54
C ALA A 335 28.77 28.13 27.06
N GLU A 336 27.69 28.20 26.28
CA GLU A 336 27.76 28.43 24.84
C GLU A 336 28.06 29.88 24.48
N THR A 337 28.97 30.08 23.52
CA THR A 337 29.38 31.40 23.05
C THR A 337 28.86 31.71 21.64
N SER A 338 28.51 30.70 20.85
CA SER A 338 27.93 30.87 19.51
C SER A 338 26.49 31.37 19.60
N PRO A 339 26.17 32.56 19.05
CA PRO A 339 24.81 33.07 19.04
C PRO A 339 23.82 32.13 18.35
N ASP A 340 24.26 31.41 17.31
CA ASP A 340 23.40 30.50 16.57
C ASP A 340 23.00 29.27 17.38
N LEU A 341 23.93 28.72 18.15
CA LEU A 341 23.65 27.59 19.04
C LEU A 341 22.87 28.03 20.28
N ARG A 342 23.13 29.23 20.82
CA ARG A 342 22.29 29.83 21.86
C ARG A 342 20.85 30.00 21.40
N ARG A 343 20.64 30.39 20.14
CA ARG A 343 19.29 30.47 19.54
C ARG A 343 18.62 29.09 19.45
N GLU A 344 19.34 28.04 19.03
CA GLU A 344 18.80 26.67 19.02
C GLU A 344 18.44 26.21 20.44
N ILE A 345 19.24 26.55 21.46
CA ILE A 345 18.94 26.22 22.86
C ILE A 345 17.68 26.95 23.35
N LEU A 346 17.48 28.22 22.97
CA LEU A 346 16.23 28.93 23.24
C LEU A 346 15.02 28.23 22.60
N GLN A 347 15.17 27.72 21.37
CA GLN A 347 14.11 26.94 20.74
C GLN A 347 13.90 25.60 21.45
N ALA A 348 14.95 24.97 21.96
CA ALA A 348 14.84 23.74 22.76
C ALA A 348 14.12 23.96 24.10
N PHE A 349 14.30 25.10 24.77
CA PHE A 349 13.50 25.45 25.96
C PHE A 349 12.00 25.56 25.64
N PHE A 350 11.66 26.15 24.48
CA PHE A 350 10.28 26.17 24.01
C PHE A 350 9.72 24.76 23.80
N LEU A 351 10.47 23.88 23.14
CA LEU A 351 10.08 22.48 22.94
C LEU A 351 9.92 21.72 24.26
N ALA A 352 10.76 22.02 25.26
CA ALA A 352 10.67 21.45 26.59
C ALA A 352 9.46 21.99 27.40
N GLY A 353 8.82 23.06 26.94
CA GLY A 353 7.74 23.75 27.67
C GLY A 353 8.24 24.68 28.78
N ASP A 354 9.52 25.03 28.80
CA ASP A 354 10.13 25.83 29.86
C ASP A 354 10.03 27.34 29.58
N SER A 355 8.84 27.88 29.81
CA SER A 355 8.56 29.32 29.65
C SER A 355 9.40 30.18 30.60
N GLY A 356 9.74 29.68 31.79
CA GLY A 356 10.53 30.41 32.78
C GLY A 356 11.92 30.76 32.26
N ARG A 357 12.59 29.81 31.59
CA ARG A 357 13.91 30.07 30.97
C ARG A 357 13.84 31.03 29.80
N LEU A 358 12.77 30.97 29.02
CA LEU A 358 12.54 31.94 27.95
C LEU A 358 12.32 33.35 28.49
N VAL A 359 11.58 33.52 29.60
CA VAL A 359 11.41 34.82 30.27
C VAL A 359 12.74 35.36 30.77
N GLN A 360 13.55 34.53 31.42
CA GLN A 360 14.89 34.93 31.89
C GLN A 360 15.77 35.40 30.73
N ALA A 361 15.80 34.66 29.62
CA ALA A 361 16.56 35.04 28.43
C ALA A 361 16.04 36.34 27.81
N ALA A 362 14.72 36.49 27.68
CA ALA A 362 14.10 37.69 27.11
C ALA A 362 14.37 38.96 27.95
N GLN A 363 14.49 38.83 29.27
CA GLN A 363 14.76 39.95 30.19
C GLN A 363 16.25 40.25 30.39
N GLY A 364 17.11 39.23 30.34
CA GLY A 364 18.50 39.31 30.79
C GLY A 364 19.56 39.25 29.69
N GLU A 365 19.21 38.84 28.47
CA GLU A 365 20.21 38.72 27.40
C GLU A 365 20.77 40.07 26.96
N LYS A 366 22.08 40.10 26.72
CA LYS A 366 22.76 41.29 26.21
C LYS A 366 22.58 41.41 24.69
N ASP A 367 22.59 40.28 24.01
CA ASP A 367 22.41 40.20 22.56
C ASP A 367 20.92 40.42 22.19
N ALA A 368 20.65 41.42 21.36
CA ALA A 368 19.30 41.77 20.94
C ALA A 368 18.64 40.67 20.10
N GLU A 369 19.39 39.92 19.28
CA GLU A 369 18.86 38.80 18.50
C GLU A 369 18.41 37.65 19.41
N LEU A 370 19.18 37.37 20.47
CA LEU A 370 18.81 36.35 21.44
C LEU A 370 17.59 36.78 22.27
N ARG A 371 17.49 38.06 22.67
CA ARG A 371 16.26 38.61 23.28
C ARG A 371 15.07 38.42 22.35
N ARG A 372 15.19 38.81 21.08
CA ARG A 372 14.12 38.66 20.08
C ARG A 372 13.72 37.19 19.88
N ALA A 373 14.69 36.27 19.83
CA ALA A 373 14.40 34.84 19.72
C ALA A 373 13.61 34.31 20.93
N ALA A 374 14.01 34.70 22.15
CA ALA A 374 13.29 34.32 23.36
C ALA A 374 11.85 34.91 23.39
N ILE A 375 11.69 36.18 23.01
CA ILE A 375 10.38 36.85 22.91
C ILE A 375 9.48 36.19 21.88
N ARG A 376 10.01 35.84 20.70
CA ARG A 376 9.28 35.12 19.65
C ARG A 376 8.75 33.79 20.19
N ASN A 377 9.61 33.03 20.89
CA ASN A 377 9.23 31.76 21.48
C ASN A 377 8.18 31.92 22.58
N LEU A 378 8.27 32.96 23.43
CA LEU A 378 7.21 33.31 24.39
C LEU A 378 5.88 33.66 23.69
N GLY A 379 5.94 34.28 22.52
CA GLY A 379 4.78 34.58 21.68
C GLY A 379 4.05 33.34 21.16
N LEU A 380 4.73 32.20 21.06
CA LEU A 380 4.13 30.92 20.69
C LEU A 380 3.53 30.18 21.90
N ILE A 381 3.90 30.59 23.12
CA ILE A 381 3.37 30.04 24.37
C ILE A 381 2.09 30.80 24.74
N HIS A 382 0.96 30.11 24.68
CA HIS A 382 -0.35 30.64 25.02
C HIS A 382 -0.59 30.49 26.54
N SER A 383 -0.09 31.44 27.34
CA SER A 383 -0.26 31.45 28.80
C SER A 383 -0.37 32.88 29.34
N ASP A 384 -1.05 33.05 30.48
CA ASP A 384 -1.13 34.36 31.14
C ASP A 384 0.24 34.87 31.61
N ASP A 385 1.12 33.96 32.04
CA ASP A 385 2.45 34.31 32.54
C ASP A 385 3.38 34.79 31.42
N SER A 386 3.31 34.16 30.23
CA SER A 386 4.03 34.68 29.06
C SER A 386 3.50 36.06 28.66
N GLY A 387 2.18 36.29 28.72
CA GLY A 387 1.58 37.61 28.48
C GLY A 387 2.07 38.69 29.47
N LYS A 388 2.09 38.38 30.77
CA LYS A 388 2.63 39.30 31.81
C LYS A 388 4.11 39.58 31.61
N ALA A 389 4.91 38.55 31.31
CA ALA A 389 6.33 38.71 31.05
C ALA A 389 6.60 39.63 29.85
N LEU A 390 5.87 39.44 28.75
CA LEU A 390 5.95 40.33 27.58
C LEU A 390 5.57 41.78 27.93
N GLN A 391 4.61 41.99 28.83
CA GLN A 391 4.21 43.32 29.28
C GLN A 391 5.33 44.00 30.07
N GLU A 392 5.96 43.27 30.98
CA GLU A 392 7.11 43.76 31.73
C GLU A 392 8.31 44.08 30.83
N ILE A 393 8.58 43.21 29.84
CA ILE A 393 9.64 43.41 28.86
C ILE A 393 9.36 44.68 28.05
N TYR A 394 8.16 44.85 27.48
CA TYR A 394 7.82 46.03 26.70
C TYR A 394 7.98 47.34 27.48
N GLY A 395 7.59 47.34 28.76
CA GLY A 395 7.64 48.52 29.62
C GLY A 395 9.06 48.95 29.99
N LYS A 396 10.02 48.02 30.02
CA LYS A 396 11.43 48.28 30.36
C LYS A 396 12.34 48.43 29.15
N GLU A 397 11.94 47.89 28.01
CA GLU A 397 12.76 47.85 26.80
C GLU A 397 12.87 49.24 26.14
N THR A 398 14.06 49.54 25.67
CA THR A 398 14.39 50.78 24.95
C THR A 398 14.74 50.52 23.48
N ASP A 399 15.17 49.31 23.15
CA ASP A 399 15.47 48.89 21.79
C ASP A 399 14.16 48.80 20.97
N HIS A 400 14.11 49.58 19.89
CA HIS A 400 12.95 49.69 19.02
C HIS A 400 12.57 48.33 18.40
N ASP A 401 13.56 47.55 17.97
CA ASP A 401 13.33 46.30 17.26
C ASP A 401 12.88 45.19 18.23
N VAL A 402 13.40 45.19 19.46
CA VAL A 402 12.94 44.28 20.50
C VAL A 402 11.49 44.62 20.90
N LYS A 403 11.15 45.90 21.03
CA LYS A 403 9.75 46.32 21.23
C LYS A 403 8.84 45.84 20.10
N ALA A 404 9.26 46.00 18.85
CA ALA A 404 8.50 45.52 17.70
C ALA A 404 8.29 43.99 17.76
N GLU A 405 9.29 43.23 18.19
CA GLU A 405 9.17 41.77 18.37
C GLU A 405 8.20 41.40 19.50
N VAL A 406 8.10 42.19 20.58
CA VAL A 406 7.05 41.97 21.60
C VAL A 406 5.64 42.16 21.01
N LEU A 407 5.46 43.13 20.11
CA LEU A 407 4.18 43.28 19.39
C LEU A 407 3.91 42.09 18.46
N ASN A 408 4.95 41.55 17.81
CA ASN A 408 4.84 40.29 17.07
C ASN A 408 4.40 39.14 17.99
N ALA A 409 5.01 39.03 19.17
CA ALA A 409 4.68 37.99 20.15
C ALA A 409 3.22 38.08 20.63
N TYR A 410 2.71 39.27 20.96
CA TYR A 410 1.29 39.42 21.31
C TYR A 410 0.35 39.03 20.18
N PHE A 411 0.70 39.37 18.94
CA PHE A 411 -0.09 38.96 17.78
C PHE A 411 -0.12 37.43 17.64
N LEU A 412 1.03 36.77 17.78
CA LEU A 412 1.13 35.30 17.75
C LEU A 412 0.31 34.63 18.86
N GLN A 413 0.24 35.24 20.05
CA GLN A 413 -0.58 34.76 21.17
C GLN A 413 -2.09 34.99 20.99
N GLY A 414 -2.51 35.79 20.01
CA GLY A 414 -3.89 36.27 19.95
C GLY A 414 -4.24 37.32 21.03
N ASN A 415 -3.24 37.95 21.67
CA ASN A 415 -3.42 38.85 22.81
C ASN A 415 -3.79 40.29 22.38
N ALA A 416 -5.01 40.48 21.90
CA ALA A 416 -5.51 41.78 21.43
C ALA A 416 -5.55 42.83 22.54
N LYS A 417 -5.85 42.42 23.77
CA LYS A 417 -5.89 43.32 24.94
C LYS A 417 -4.54 44.00 25.18
N ALA A 418 -3.44 43.24 25.12
CA ALA A 418 -2.10 43.79 25.27
C ALA A 418 -1.74 44.75 24.13
N LEU A 419 -2.06 44.39 22.89
CA LEU A 419 -1.84 45.27 21.73
C LEU A 419 -2.63 46.58 21.81
N VAL A 420 -3.88 46.56 22.27
CA VAL A 420 -4.67 47.77 22.53
C VAL A 420 -4.03 48.62 23.63
N ALA A 421 -3.58 48.00 24.72
CA ALA A 421 -2.90 48.71 25.80
C ALA A 421 -1.65 49.45 25.28
N VAL A 422 -0.81 48.76 24.50
CA VAL A 422 0.35 49.37 23.85
C VAL A 422 -0.06 50.50 22.92
N ALA A 423 -1.03 50.28 22.03
CA ALA A 423 -1.43 51.28 21.04
C ALA A 423 -1.94 52.59 21.69
N ARG A 424 -2.53 52.49 22.89
CA ARG A 424 -2.96 53.65 23.68
C ARG A 424 -1.81 54.39 24.36
N SER A 425 -0.81 53.68 24.89
CA SER A 425 0.25 54.27 25.71
C SER A 425 1.54 54.61 24.95
N GLU A 426 1.83 53.94 23.84
CA GLU A 426 3.08 54.11 23.10
C GLU A 426 3.16 55.50 22.46
N LYS A 427 4.35 56.11 22.58
CA LYS A 427 4.67 57.44 22.05
C LYS A 427 5.34 57.35 20.69
N ASP A 428 6.05 56.26 20.42
CA ASP A 428 6.62 55.99 19.10
C ASP A 428 5.49 55.71 18.08
N VAL A 429 5.49 56.51 17.01
CA VAL A 429 4.44 56.46 15.98
C VAL A 429 4.51 55.18 15.15
N GLU A 430 5.71 54.66 14.87
CA GLU A 430 5.91 53.45 14.06
C GLU A 430 5.52 52.19 14.84
N LEU A 431 5.86 52.12 16.13
CA LEU A 431 5.40 51.03 17.00
C LEU A 431 3.88 51.07 17.21
N LYS A 432 3.29 52.27 17.33
CA LYS A 432 1.83 52.42 17.41
C LYS A 432 1.13 51.94 16.15
N LYS A 433 1.62 52.35 14.97
CA LYS A 433 1.12 51.85 13.67
C LYS A 433 1.25 50.35 13.56
N THR A 434 2.36 49.78 14.03
CA THR A 434 2.59 48.33 14.04
C THR A 434 1.55 47.60 14.90
N ALA A 435 1.27 48.10 16.10
CA ALA A 435 0.24 47.54 16.98
C ALA A 435 -1.18 47.63 16.35
N VAL A 436 -1.54 48.79 15.79
CA VAL A 436 -2.82 49.01 15.10
C VAL A 436 -2.97 48.09 13.89
N SER A 437 -1.93 47.96 13.07
CA SER A 437 -1.90 47.08 11.90
C SER A 437 -2.14 45.62 12.31
N LYS A 438 -1.45 45.14 13.36
CA LYS A 438 -1.67 43.80 13.91
C LYS A 438 -3.10 43.59 14.41
N LEU A 439 -3.64 44.55 15.17
CA LEU A 439 -5.03 44.49 15.65
C LEU A 439 -6.04 44.36 14.50
N SER A 440 -5.80 45.04 13.37
CA SER A 440 -6.67 44.95 12.19
C SER A 440 -6.70 43.54 11.57
N LEU A 441 -5.61 42.78 11.69
CA LEU A 441 -5.47 41.41 11.19
C LEU A 441 -6.02 40.36 12.15
N MET A 442 -6.20 40.68 13.44
CA MET A 442 -6.64 39.71 14.45
C MET A 442 -8.14 39.45 14.43
N HIS A 443 -8.94 40.38 13.90
CA HIS A 443 -10.41 40.31 13.90
C HIS A 443 -11.04 40.04 15.28
N SER A 444 -10.40 40.52 16.34
CA SER A 444 -10.90 40.40 17.72
C SER A 444 -11.91 41.51 18.02
N LYS A 445 -12.85 41.25 18.95
CA LYS A 445 -13.80 42.26 19.40
C LYS A 445 -13.09 43.48 19.99
N GLU A 446 -12.13 43.25 20.88
CA GLU A 446 -11.35 44.29 21.53
C GLU A 446 -10.54 45.13 20.53
N GLY A 447 -9.96 44.49 19.51
CA GLY A 447 -9.26 45.18 18.43
C GLY A 447 -10.21 46.03 17.58
N THR A 448 -11.37 45.48 17.22
CA THR A 448 -12.39 46.18 16.43
C THR A 448 -12.94 47.40 17.18
N ASP A 449 -13.28 47.23 18.45
CA ASP A 449 -13.80 48.31 19.30
C ASP A 449 -12.76 49.46 19.41
N TYR A 450 -11.46 49.13 19.54
CA TYR A 450 -10.38 50.13 19.53
C TYR A 450 -10.18 50.81 18.16
N LEU A 451 -10.22 50.07 17.05
CA LEU A 451 -10.08 50.64 15.71
C LEU A 451 -11.23 51.60 15.38
N MET A 452 -12.45 51.28 15.80
CA MET A 452 -13.60 52.16 15.64
C MET A 452 -13.45 53.45 16.46
N GLU A 453 -12.92 53.37 17.69
CA GLU A 453 -12.61 54.56 18.50
C GLU A 453 -11.59 55.47 17.79
N LEU A 454 -10.57 54.89 17.13
CA LEU A 454 -9.57 55.65 16.38
C LEU A 454 -10.14 56.39 15.17
N LEU A 455 -11.16 55.83 14.50
CA LEU A 455 -11.81 56.47 13.33
C LEU A 455 -12.79 57.59 13.71
N GLN A 456 -13.20 57.65 14.98
CA GLN A 456 -14.13 58.66 15.50
C GLN A 456 -13.43 59.88 16.11
N LYS A 457 -12.10 59.85 16.20
CA LYS A 457 -11.23 60.95 16.65
C LYS A 457 -10.62 61.66 15.45
#